data_AF-A0A958ZSX5-F1
#
_entry.id   AF-A0A958ZSX5-F1
#
_cell.length_a   1.000
_cell.length_b   1.000
_cell.length_c   1.000
_cell.angle_alpha   90.00
_cell.angle_beta   90.00
_cell.angle_gamma   90.00
#
_symmetry.space_group_name_H-M   'P 1'
#
loop_
_entity.id
_entity.type
_entity.pdbx_description
1 polymer ?
#
loop_
_entity_poly.entity_id
_entity_poly.type
_entity_poly.pdbx_seq_one_letter_code
_entity_poly.pdbx_strand_id
1 'polypeptide(L)'
;MAEAREIEIPDFDFSGFYYPEIFRALIQFKRTNVPEITDENENEPFVQLLSAFALVGHHSNVLLDIVATETLLPTARLLESVRSHLALIDVKLKQAAPAQTDEVLEFSKVFTVPTNIVPVNSQFATEETEESPQIIFETNESFTIQATDKPTGIFVFSAGKIKLLNNSFDPADKITIEGIDFRNGIEWIPGATLFDTLIEIRDAINSAVSDNINGRIYAVDDSVDTLSLIPLTQDVETISISKTDNVTNNFDIQNGAFGLNRVGVASTPSVLFPLFVSSPKAGDIIYIAHQDIMWDTVEFAFDASGSGIEGVWEYFDGTLEDAKPDTVTNLGSNLEFDLTTLLGDEDRRSTVVRVVLSATGAFEVLVSQFVGGKNIIRSNGLLGQSVVSIDEQAYVVGTIWNEVSQLDDGTNSLTQSGKVSFDLPQNQTQNWIKTSINATEAHWLRFRITKVAAPTIPSVDLIRIDSGSQFLLVPIVQGQTVAEDPLGSSNGGPNQEFN
;
A
#
# COMPACT_ATOMS: atom_id res chain seq x y z
N MET A 1 -61.91 -50.68 6.10
CA MET A 1 -61.43 -49.82 5.00
C MET A 1 -62.52 -48.80 4.74
N ALA A 2 -62.28 -47.55 5.13
CA ALA A 2 -63.20 -46.45 4.83
C ALA A 2 -63.00 -46.06 3.36
N GLU A 3 -64.10 -45.93 2.61
CA GLU A 3 -64.11 -45.42 1.24
C GLU A 3 -63.43 -44.05 1.19
N ALA A 4 -62.45 -43.91 0.29
CA ALA A 4 -61.83 -42.64 0.00
C ALA A 4 -62.90 -41.73 -0.63
N ARG A 5 -63.32 -40.72 0.13
CA ARG A 5 -64.22 -39.67 -0.35
C ARG A 5 -63.41 -38.82 -1.33
N GLU A 6 -63.75 -38.90 -2.61
CA GLU A 6 -63.18 -38.04 -3.65
C GLU A 6 -63.53 -36.59 -3.32
N ILE A 7 -62.51 -35.80 -2.99
CA ILE A 7 -62.65 -34.36 -2.76
C ILE A 7 -62.54 -33.72 -4.14
N GLU A 8 -63.68 -33.39 -4.75
CA GLU A 8 -63.70 -32.49 -5.90
C GLU A 8 -63.16 -31.13 -5.44
N ILE A 9 -61.92 -30.83 -5.86
CA ILE A 9 -61.37 -29.49 -5.74
C ILE A 9 -62.05 -28.68 -6.83
N PRO A 10 -62.83 -27.63 -6.50
CA PRO A 10 -63.44 -26.79 -7.52
C PRO A 10 -62.34 -26.19 -8.40
N ASP A 11 -62.46 -26.39 -9.71
CA ASP A 11 -61.58 -25.81 -10.72
C ASP A 11 -61.81 -24.30 -10.76
N PHE A 12 -61.04 -23.57 -9.95
CA PHE A 12 -61.01 -22.12 -9.96
C PHE A 12 -59.99 -21.69 -11.01
N ASP A 13 -60.51 -21.28 -12.17
CA ASP A 13 -59.71 -20.59 -13.17
C ASP A 13 -59.31 -19.20 -12.62
N PHE A 14 -58.03 -19.08 -12.23
CA PHE A 14 -57.41 -17.83 -11.77
C PHE A 14 -57.19 -16.81 -12.90
N SER A 15 -57.66 -17.07 -14.13
CA SER A 15 -57.42 -16.19 -15.29
C SER A 15 -58.03 -14.80 -15.19
N GLY A 16 -58.89 -14.52 -14.20
CA GLY A 16 -59.42 -13.19 -13.93
C GLY A 16 -58.74 -12.50 -12.76
N PHE A 17 -57.57 -11.89 -12.97
CA PHE A 17 -56.91 -11.08 -11.94
C PHE A 17 -57.50 -9.67 -11.85
N TYR A 18 -57.99 -9.16 -12.97
CA TYR A 18 -58.43 -7.79 -13.09
C TYR A 18 -59.95 -7.69 -13.09
N TYR A 19 -60.44 -6.54 -12.60
CA TYR A 19 -61.86 -6.24 -12.45
C TYR A 19 -62.74 -6.69 -13.64
N PRO A 20 -62.39 -6.42 -14.92
CA PRO A 20 -63.25 -6.80 -16.05
C PRO A 20 -63.43 -8.31 -16.23
N GLU A 21 -62.40 -9.09 -15.88
CA GLU A 21 -62.40 -10.54 -16.03
C GLU A 21 -63.18 -11.19 -14.88
N ILE A 22 -62.96 -10.72 -13.65
CA ILE A 22 -63.72 -11.14 -12.47
C ILE A 22 -65.20 -10.83 -12.66
N PHE A 23 -65.52 -9.61 -13.11
CA PHE A 23 -66.89 -9.20 -13.36
C PHE A 23 -67.55 -10.05 -14.45
N ARG A 24 -66.84 -10.34 -15.55
CA ARG A 24 -67.34 -11.23 -16.61
C ARG A 24 -67.59 -12.65 -16.11
N ALA A 25 -66.69 -13.19 -15.29
CA ALA A 25 -66.87 -14.51 -14.68
C ALA A 25 -68.07 -14.54 -13.73
N LEU A 26 -68.26 -13.50 -12.92
CA LEU A 26 -69.42 -13.35 -12.05
C LEU A 26 -70.74 -13.24 -12.83
N ILE A 27 -70.75 -12.52 -13.96
CA ILE A 27 -71.92 -12.47 -14.86
C ILE A 27 -72.19 -13.83 -15.50
N GLN A 28 -71.16 -14.57 -15.92
CA GLN A 28 -71.32 -15.92 -16.44
C GLN A 28 -71.83 -16.90 -15.37
N PHE A 29 -71.34 -16.79 -14.14
CA PHE A 29 -71.81 -17.56 -13.00
C PHE A 29 -73.30 -17.26 -12.70
N LYS A 30 -73.70 -15.98 -12.75
CA LYS A 30 -75.10 -15.56 -12.64
C LYS A 30 -75.97 -16.25 -13.70
N ARG A 31 -75.57 -16.21 -14.97
CA ARG A 31 -76.33 -16.82 -16.09
C ARG A 31 -76.59 -18.32 -15.89
N THR A 32 -75.64 -19.04 -15.29
CA THR A 32 -75.75 -20.49 -15.07
C THR A 32 -76.60 -20.83 -13.83
N ASN A 33 -76.43 -20.09 -12.74
CA ASN A 33 -77.00 -20.46 -11.43
C ASN A 33 -78.30 -19.72 -11.08
N VAL A 34 -78.55 -18.57 -11.70
CA VAL A 34 -79.75 -17.75 -11.47
C VAL A 34 -80.32 -17.27 -12.81
N PRO A 35 -80.77 -18.19 -13.67
CA PRO A 35 -81.25 -17.86 -15.01
C PRO A 35 -82.54 -17.03 -15.01
N GLU A 36 -83.24 -16.93 -13.88
CA GLU A 36 -84.48 -16.16 -13.77
C GLU A 36 -84.24 -14.65 -13.87
N ILE A 37 -83.05 -14.17 -13.50
CA ILE A 37 -82.69 -12.75 -13.53
C ILE A 37 -82.01 -12.44 -14.87
N THR A 38 -82.80 -12.04 -15.86
CA THR A 38 -82.34 -11.85 -17.25
C THR A 38 -81.81 -10.45 -17.55
N ASP A 39 -82.09 -9.45 -16.69
CA ASP A 39 -81.61 -8.07 -16.90
C ASP A 39 -80.12 -7.96 -16.55
N GLU A 40 -79.34 -7.38 -17.46
CA GLU A 40 -77.89 -7.16 -17.35
C GLU A 40 -77.52 -5.68 -17.51
N ASN A 41 -78.49 -4.78 -17.34
CA ASN A 41 -78.24 -3.34 -17.33
C ASN A 41 -77.32 -2.94 -16.17
N GLU A 42 -76.41 -1.99 -16.41
CA GLU A 42 -75.49 -1.43 -15.40
C GLU A 42 -76.21 -0.79 -14.21
N ASN A 43 -77.47 -0.40 -14.39
CA ASN A 43 -78.30 0.20 -13.34
C ASN A 43 -79.10 -0.83 -12.52
N GLU A 44 -79.00 -2.12 -12.85
CA GLU A 44 -79.74 -3.18 -12.17
C GLU A 44 -79.04 -3.50 -10.81
N PRO A 45 -79.79 -3.58 -9.68
CA PRO A 45 -79.19 -3.74 -8.36
C PRO A 45 -78.33 -4.99 -8.17
N PHE A 46 -78.69 -6.13 -8.77
CA PHE A 46 -77.84 -7.33 -8.72
C PHE A 46 -76.54 -7.14 -9.50
N VAL A 47 -76.57 -6.50 -10.67
CA VAL A 47 -75.37 -6.17 -11.46
C VAL A 47 -74.45 -5.22 -10.68
N GLN A 48 -75.01 -4.23 -9.96
CA GLN A 48 -74.23 -3.35 -9.08
C GLN A 48 -73.63 -4.09 -7.87
N LEU A 49 -74.34 -5.06 -7.31
CA LEU A 49 -73.80 -5.89 -6.23
C LEU A 49 -72.64 -6.77 -6.74
N LEU A 50 -72.81 -7.39 -7.90
CA LEU A 50 -71.76 -8.19 -8.55
C LEU A 50 -70.54 -7.33 -8.91
N SER A 51 -70.75 -6.08 -9.32
CA SER A 51 -69.66 -5.14 -9.61
C SER A 51 -68.90 -4.76 -8.34
N ALA A 52 -69.58 -4.59 -7.20
CA ALA A 52 -68.93 -4.39 -5.91
C ALA A 52 -68.12 -5.63 -5.46
N PHE A 53 -68.66 -6.84 -5.64
CA PHE A 53 -67.91 -8.08 -5.39
C PHE A 53 -66.68 -8.22 -6.30
N ALA A 54 -66.80 -7.85 -7.57
CA ALA A 54 -65.67 -7.83 -8.50
C ALA A 54 -64.57 -6.85 -8.05
N LEU A 55 -64.94 -5.69 -7.50
CA LEU A 55 -63.98 -4.72 -6.97
C LEU A 55 -63.22 -5.27 -5.74
N VAL A 56 -63.92 -5.92 -4.81
CA VAL A 56 -63.28 -6.56 -3.64
C VAL A 56 -62.34 -7.69 -4.06
N GLY A 57 -62.75 -8.51 -5.04
CA GLY A 57 -61.93 -9.55 -5.63
C GLY A 57 -60.66 -8.99 -6.28
N HIS A 58 -60.82 -7.93 -7.09
CA HIS A 58 -59.69 -7.25 -7.72
C HIS A 58 -58.70 -6.70 -6.68
N HIS A 59 -59.18 -6.03 -5.65
CA HIS A 59 -58.30 -5.47 -4.60
C HIS A 59 -57.51 -6.56 -3.88
N SER A 60 -58.16 -7.67 -3.50
CA SER A 60 -57.50 -8.81 -2.87
C SER A 60 -56.43 -9.44 -3.78
N ASN A 61 -56.74 -9.58 -5.07
CA ASN A 61 -55.82 -10.14 -6.06
C ASN A 61 -54.59 -9.25 -6.27
N VAL A 62 -54.77 -7.92 -6.32
CA VAL A 62 -53.64 -6.98 -6.44
C VAL A 62 -52.72 -7.06 -5.22
N LEU A 63 -53.27 -7.18 -4.00
CA LEU A 63 -52.45 -7.33 -2.80
C LEU A 63 -51.66 -8.65 -2.81
N LEU A 64 -52.29 -9.75 -3.24
CA LEU A 64 -51.60 -11.04 -3.37
C LEU A 64 -50.51 -11.00 -4.43
N ASP A 65 -50.74 -10.33 -5.56
CA ASP A 65 -49.73 -10.19 -6.62
C ASP A 65 -48.51 -9.39 -6.14
N ILE A 66 -48.72 -8.31 -5.39
CA ILE A 66 -47.63 -7.56 -4.76
C ILE A 66 -46.84 -8.45 -3.81
N VAL A 67 -47.52 -9.20 -2.92
CA VAL A 67 -46.85 -10.12 -1.99
C VAL A 67 -46.08 -11.21 -2.74
N ALA A 68 -46.67 -11.81 -3.77
CA ALA A 68 -46.03 -12.85 -4.57
C ALA A 68 -44.77 -12.32 -5.28
N THR A 69 -44.87 -11.10 -5.82
CA THR A 69 -43.75 -10.41 -6.48
C THR A 69 -42.60 -10.15 -5.50
N GLU A 70 -42.90 -9.70 -4.28
CA GLU A 70 -41.88 -9.38 -3.26
C GLU A 70 -41.31 -10.63 -2.54
N THR A 71 -41.96 -11.79 -2.64
CA THR A 71 -41.55 -13.01 -1.92
C THR A 71 -40.29 -13.67 -2.51
N LEU A 72 -39.98 -13.45 -3.79
CA LEU A 72 -38.83 -14.07 -4.44
C LEU A 72 -37.81 -13.00 -4.88
N LEU A 73 -36.53 -13.26 -4.63
CA LEU A 73 -35.45 -12.33 -4.96
C LEU A 73 -35.43 -11.86 -6.44
N PRO A 74 -35.64 -12.71 -7.46
CA PRO A 74 -35.61 -12.27 -8.86
C PRO A 74 -36.81 -11.39 -9.25
N THR A 75 -37.92 -11.45 -8.50
CA THR A 75 -39.15 -10.72 -8.83
C THR A 75 -39.37 -9.51 -7.92
N ALA A 76 -38.72 -9.46 -6.76
CA ALA A 76 -38.85 -8.38 -5.80
C ALA A 76 -38.51 -7.03 -6.41
N ARG A 77 -39.39 -6.04 -6.22
CA ARG A 77 -39.22 -4.68 -6.76
C ARG A 77 -38.78 -3.70 -5.69
N LEU A 78 -39.12 -3.95 -4.43
CA LEU A 78 -38.72 -3.09 -3.33
C LEU A 78 -37.28 -3.39 -2.90
N LEU A 79 -36.48 -2.34 -2.75
CA LEU A 79 -35.08 -2.45 -2.30
C LEU A 79 -34.98 -3.14 -0.94
N GLU A 80 -35.94 -2.92 -0.03
CA GLU A 80 -35.97 -3.56 1.29
C GLU A 80 -36.24 -5.07 1.21
N SER A 81 -37.10 -5.50 0.29
CA SER A 81 -37.32 -6.94 0.03
C SER A 81 -36.04 -7.57 -0.52
N VAL A 82 -35.40 -6.93 -1.50
CA VAL A 82 -34.11 -7.38 -2.07
C VAL A 82 -33.03 -7.44 -0.98
N ARG A 83 -32.91 -6.40 -0.16
CA ARG A 83 -31.94 -6.35 0.95
C ARG A 83 -32.19 -7.47 1.96
N SER A 84 -33.45 -7.73 2.31
CA SER A 84 -33.84 -8.81 3.23
C SER A 84 -33.53 -10.18 2.65
N HIS A 85 -33.84 -10.41 1.38
CA HIS A 85 -33.51 -11.65 0.67
C HIS A 85 -32.01 -11.88 0.56
N LEU A 86 -31.23 -10.84 0.25
CA LEU A 86 -29.78 -10.92 0.21
C LEU A 86 -29.20 -11.19 1.60
N ALA A 87 -29.77 -10.60 2.65
CA ALA A 87 -29.35 -10.87 4.02
C ALA A 87 -29.57 -12.33 4.45
N LEU A 88 -30.59 -13.02 3.91
CA LEU A 88 -30.80 -14.46 4.16
C LEU A 88 -29.69 -15.35 3.58
N ILE A 89 -29.02 -14.90 2.52
CA ILE A 89 -27.87 -15.60 1.91
C ILE A 89 -26.52 -15.01 2.37
N ASP A 90 -26.53 -14.25 3.47
CA ASP A 90 -25.38 -13.56 4.06
C ASP A 90 -24.68 -12.57 3.09
N VAL A 91 -25.45 -12.01 2.15
CA VAL A 91 -24.99 -10.95 1.26
C VAL A 91 -25.60 -9.62 1.71
N LYS A 92 -24.75 -8.61 1.91
CA LYS A 92 -25.18 -7.25 2.26
C LYS A 92 -24.86 -6.29 1.13
N LEU A 93 -25.84 -5.48 0.74
CA LEU A 93 -25.61 -4.38 -0.21
C LEU A 93 -24.68 -3.35 0.43
N LYS A 94 -23.62 -2.98 -0.28
CA LYS A 94 -22.69 -1.94 0.15
C LYS A 94 -23.45 -0.62 0.24
N GLN A 95 -23.45 0.01 1.41
CA GLN A 95 -23.99 1.36 1.58
C GLN A 95 -23.05 2.38 0.94
N ALA A 96 -23.56 3.58 0.67
CA ALA A 96 -22.71 4.71 0.28
C ALA A 96 -21.61 4.88 1.34
N ALA A 97 -20.36 4.72 0.93
CA ALA A 97 -19.21 4.99 1.78
C ALA A 97 -18.93 6.51 1.73
N PRO A 98 -18.58 7.14 2.86
CA PRO A 98 -18.20 8.54 2.85
C PRO A 98 -16.98 8.73 1.95
N ALA A 99 -16.90 9.89 1.28
CA ALA A 99 -15.70 10.24 0.54
C ALA A 99 -14.51 10.34 1.51
N GLN A 100 -13.34 9.89 1.07
CA GLN A 100 -12.09 9.95 1.84
C GLN A 100 -11.05 10.60 0.96
N THR A 101 -10.22 11.46 1.55
CA THR A 101 -9.08 12.07 0.87
C THR A 101 -7.98 12.33 1.90
N ASP A 102 -6.75 12.45 1.42
CA ASP A 102 -5.63 12.88 2.25
C ASP A 102 -5.39 14.37 2.01
N GLU A 103 -5.31 15.15 3.10
CA GLU A 103 -5.00 16.57 3.08
C GLU A 103 -3.52 16.78 3.44
N VAL A 104 -2.82 17.63 2.68
CA VAL A 104 -1.43 17.97 2.95
C VAL A 104 -1.36 19.32 3.68
N LEU A 105 -0.90 19.30 4.92
CA LEU A 105 -0.74 20.50 5.74
C LEU A 105 0.72 20.95 5.76
N GLU A 106 0.98 22.19 5.34
CA GLU A 106 2.30 22.82 5.48
C GLU A 106 2.43 23.52 6.85
N PHE A 107 3.53 23.27 7.55
CA PHE A 107 3.80 23.90 8.84
C PHE A 107 4.34 25.32 8.68
N SER A 108 3.70 26.28 9.37
CA SER A 108 4.18 27.67 9.46
C SER A 108 5.41 27.86 10.37
N LYS A 109 5.76 26.84 11.17
CA LYS A 109 6.90 26.87 12.09
C LYS A 109 7.36 25.46 12.45
N VAL A 110 8.58 25.37 12.93
CA VAL A 110 9.21 24.16 13.45
C VAL A 110 8.77 23.89 14.89
N PHE A 111 8.60 22.62 15.26
CA PHE A 111 8.23 22.21 16.61
C PHE A 111 9.41 21.51 17.29
N THR A 112 9.82 21.97 18.48
CA THR A 112 10.97 21.39 19.21
C THR A 112 10.56 20.36 20.27
N VAL A 113 9.25 20.13 20.43
CA VAL A 113 8.68 19.18 21.39
C VAL A 113 7.49 18.45 20.74
N PRO A 114 7.19 17.21 21.15
CA PRO A 114 6.01 16.51 20.64
C PRO A 114 4.74 17.34 20.86
N THR A 115 3.96 17.53 19.80
CA THR A 115 2.82 18.45 19.79
C THR A 115 1.63 17.81 19.08
N ASN A 116 0.44 17.90 19.68
CA ASN A 116 -0.81 17.52 19.04
C ASN A 116 -1.25 18.67 18.10
N ILE A 117 -1.19 18.45 16.80
CA ILE A 117 -1.47 19.47 15.78
C ILE A 117 -2.93 19.41 15.35
N VAL A 118 -3.43 18.20 15.11
CA VAL A 118 -4.78 17.98 14.60
C VAL A 118 -5.52 17.09 15.58
N PRO A 119 -6.35 17.66 16.47
CA PRO A 119 -7.23 16.87 17.33
C PRO A 119 -8.21 16.01 16.52
N VAL A 120 -8.77 14.98 17.16
CA VAL A 120 -9.89 14.22 16.61
C VAL A 120 -11.08 15.15 16.35
N ASN A 121 -11.84 14.88 15.27
CA ASN A 121 -12.97 15.68 14.78
C ASN A 121 -12.57 17.12 14.37
N SER A 122 -11.32 17.33 13.97
CA SER A 122 -10.94 18.58 13.31
C SER A 122 -11.61 18.64 11.95
N GLN A 123 -12.21 19.79 11.62
CA GLN A 123 -13.00 19.96 10.41
C GLN A 123 -12.18 20.62 9.31
N PHE A 124 -12.28 20.04 8.11
CA PHE A 124 -11.75 20.56 6.86
C PHE A 124 -12.91 20.79 5.92
N ALA A 125 -12.80 21.74 5.01
CA ALA A 125 -13.93 22.05 4.16
C ALA A 125 -13.45 22.51 2.78
N THR A 126 -14.17 22.09 1.74
CA THR A 126 -13.90 22.54 0.38
C THR A 126 -14.24 24.01 0.22
N GLU A 127 -13.72 24.63 -0.83
CA GLU A 127 -14.14 25.98 -1.21
C GLU A 127 -15.64 25.97 -1.55
N GLU A 128 -16.37 26.93 -0.99
CA GLU A 128 -17.76 27.19 -1.38
C GLU A 128 -17.74 27.96 -2.69
N THR A 129 -18.41 27.42 -3.72
CA THR A 129 -18.55 28.08 -5.02
C THR A 129 -20.03 28.36 -5.29
N GLU A 130 -20.33 29.27 -6.22
CA GLU A 130 -21.74 29.53 -6.60
C GLU A 130 -22.46 28.27 -7.12
N GLU A 131 -21.72 27.29 -7.63
CA GLU A 131 -22.25 26.06 -8.22
C GLU A 131 -22.23 24.85 -7.27
N SER A 132 -21.46 24.89 -6.18
CA SER A 132 -21.32 23.76 -5.26
C SER A 132 -21.20 24.23 -3.81
N PRO A 133 -22.10 23.75 -2.92
CA PRO A 133 -22.00 24.03 -1.50
C PRO A 133 -20.73 23.41 -0.93
N GLN A 134 -20.27 23.98 0.18
CA GLN A 134 -19.12 23.48 0.91
C GLN A 134 -19.35 22.06 1.44
N ILE A 135 -18.42 21.15 1.14
CA ILE A 135 -18.41 19.79 1.68
C ILE A 135 -17.47 19.77 2.89
N ILE A 136 -17.99 19.29 4.02
CA ILE A 136 -17.23 19.19 5.28
C ILE A 136 -16.64 17.78 5.42
N PHE A 137 -15.37 17.75 5.78
CA PHE A 137 -14.60 16.58 6.15
C PHE A 137 -14.16 16.70 7.61
N GLU A 138 -13.93 15.56 8.24
CA GLU A 138 -13.44 15.48 9.61
C GLU A 138 -12.34 14.44 9.76
N THR A 139 -11.48 14.65 10.75
CA THR A 139 -10.48 13.66 11.16
C THR A 139 -11.09 12.64 12.11
N ASN A 140 -10.88 11.35 11.82
CA ASN A 140 -11.31 10.26 12.70
C ASN A 140 -10.36 10.02 13.88
N GLU A 141 -9.14 10.55 13.79
CA GLU A 141 -8.10 10.36 14.79
C GLU A 141 -7.33 11.66 15.05
N SER A 142 -6.57 11.68 16.15
CA SER A 142 -5.71 12.80 16.48
C SER A 142 -4.29 12.58 15.98
N PHE A 143 -3.69 13.60 15.38
CA PHE A 143 -2.32 13.57 14.89
C PHE A 143 -1.38 14.32 15.83
N THR A 144 -0.56 13.55 16.55
CA THR A 144 0.54 14.07 17.36
C THR A 144 1.85 13.84 16.63
N ILE A 145 2.61 14.91 16.42
CA ILE A 145 3.92 14.86 15.78
C ILE A 145 5.03 14.90 16.82
N GLN A 146 6.15 14.25 16.54
CA GLN A 146 7.41 14.43 17.25
C GLN A 146 8.03 15.81 16.96
N ALA A 147 9.12 16.13 17.65
CA ALA A 147 9.89 17.34 17.38
C ALA A 147 10.46 17.32 15.95
N THR A 148 10.14 18.33 15.16
CA THR A 148 10.47 18.46 13.74
C THR A 148 11.77 19.24 13.48
N ASP A 149 12.46 19.68 14.53
CA ASP A 149 13.76 20.36 14.43
C ASP A 149 14.93 19.41 14.11
N LYS A 150 14.66 18.09 14.07
CA LYS A 150 15.67 17.05 13.87
C LYS A 150 15.08 15.81 13.18
N PRO A 151 15.90 15.03 12.47
CA PRO A 151 15.51 13.69 12.02
C PRO A 151 15.16 12.78 13.19
N THR A 152 14.17 11.90 12.99
CA THR A 152 13.85 10.83 13.96
C THR A 152 14.74 9.61 13.80
N GLY A 153 15.37 9.43 12.63
CA GLY A 153 16.26 8.32 12.35
C GLY A 153 17.32 8.71 11.32
N ILE A 154 18.56 8.28 11.55
CA ILE A 154 19.66 8.39 10.59
C ILE A 154 20.42 7.06 10.61
N PHE A 155 20.62 6.43 9.45
CA PHE A 155 21.32 5.14 9.37
C PHE A 155 22.34 5.16 8.24
N VAL A 156 23.46 4.48 8.44
CA VAL A 156 24.47 4.31 7.40
C VAL A 156 24.71 2.83 7.18
N PHE A 157 24.58 2.41 5.93
CA PHE A 157 24.85 1.05 5.49
C PHE A 157 26.07 1.07 4.60
N SER A 158 27.06 0.25 4.93
CA SER A 158 28.15 -0.03 4.01
C SER A 158 27.79 -1.23 3.14
N ALA A 159 28.09 -1.15 1.85
CA ALA A 159 28.06 -2.26 0.92
C ALA A 159 29.09 -3.33 1.33
N GLY A 160 28.73 -4.12 2.31
CA GLY A 160 29.44 -5.33 2.72
C GLY A 160 29.06 -6.47 1.79
N LYS A 161 30.05 -7.08 1.12
CA LYS A 161 29.86 -8.41 0.54
C LYS A 161 30.18 -9.44 1.62
N ILE A 162 29.21 -10.26 2.01
CA ILE A 162 29.52 -11.50 2.73
C ILE A 162 30.16 -12.45 1.71
N LYS A 163 31.48 -12.57 1.74
CA LYS A 163 32.20 -13.53 0.91
C LYS A 163 32.44 -14.78 1.75
N LEU A 164 31.62 -15.81 1.52
CA LEU A 164 31.96 -17.17 1.96
C LEU A 164 33.09 -17.67 1.07
N LEU A 165 34.30 -17.79 1.63
CA LEU A 165 35.46 -18.31 0.92
C LEU A 165 35.47 -19.84 1.08
N ASN A 166 35.43 -20.56 -0.05
CA ASN A 166 35.61 -22.02 -0.17
C ASN A 166 34.62 -22.89 0.62
N ASN A 167 33.63 -23.44 -0.09
CA ASN A 167 32.60 -24.36 0.42
C ASN A 167 33.14 -25.79 0.67
N SER A 168 34.15 -25.90 1.52
CA SER A 168 34.50 -27.13 2.23
C SER A 168 34.66 -26.72 3.67
N PHE A 169 33.56 -26.62 4.42
CA PHE A 169 33.61 -26.31 5.85
C PHE A 169 34.40 -27.41 6.57
N ASP A 170 35.70 -27.19 6.79
CA ASP A 170 36.48 -27.96 7.74
C ASP A 170 36.11 -27.43 9.14
N PRO A 171 35.91 -28.28 10.17
CA PRO A 171 35.80 -27.83 11.57
C PRO A 171 36.96 -26.91 12.03
N ALA A 172 38.06 -26.82 11.29
CA ALA A 172 39.14 -25.88 11.50
C ALA A 172 38.99 -24.51 10.82
N ASP A 173 37.93 -24.24 10.05
CA ASP A 173 37.74 -22.96 9.36
C ASP A 173 37.25 -21.83 10.30
N LYS A 174 37.49 -20.59 9.88
CA LYS A 174 37.07 -19.38 10.60
C LYS A 174 36.04 -18.66 9.77
N ILE A 175 34.88 -18.39 10.36
CA ILE A 175 33.94 -17.41 9.82
C ILE A 175 34.31 -16.06 10.42
N THR A 176 34.81 -15.17 9.57
CA THR A 176 35.18 -13.82 9.95
C THR A 176 34.24 -12.84 9.23
N ILE A 177 33.47 -12.05 9.97
CA ILE A 177 32.65 -10.96 9.41
C ILE A 177 33.32 -9.64 9.84
N GLU A 178 33.75 -8.84 8.87
CA GLU A 178 34.44 -7.55 9.11
C GLU A 178 35.64 -7.61 10.08
N GLY A 179 36.32 -8.77 10.15
CA GLY A 179 37.47 -8.97 11.04
C GLY A 179 37.13 -9.53 12.43
N ILE A 180 35.85 -9.82 12.71
CA ILE A 180 35.39 -10.45 13.95
C ILE A 180 35.25 -11.96 13.76
N ASP A 181 35.95 -12.74 14.59
CA ASP A 181 35.94 -14.22 14.56
C ASP A 181 34.73 -14.77 15.35
N PHE A 182 33.80 -15.45 14.68
CA PHE A 182 32.62 -16.10 15.30
C PHE A 182 32.95 -17.54 15.72
N ARG A 183 33.79 -17.70 16.75
CA ARG A 183 34.32 -19.03 17.14
C ARG A 183 33.82 -19.63 18.45
N ASN A 184 32.93 -18.99 19.19
CA ASN A 184 32.44 -19.55 20.45
C ASN A 184 31.00 -20.03 20.33
N GLY A 185 30.81 -21.35 20.22
CA GLY A 185 29.53 -21.98 20.61
C GLY A 185 28.83 -22.91 19.62
N ILE A 186 29.34 -23.10 18.40
CA ILE A 186 28.70 -24.03 17.45
C ILE A 186 29.29 -25.44 17.66
N GLU A 187 28.54 -26.32 18.32
CA GLU A 187 28.92 -27.71 18.56
C GLU A 187 28.51 -28.57 17.35
N TRP A 188 29.48 -29.08 16.60
CA TRP A 188 29.17 -29.85 15.39
C TRP A 188 28.56 -31.21 15.75
N ILE A 189 27.29 -31.45 15.41
CA ILE A 189 26.64 -32.75 15.59
C ILE A 189 27.00 -33.66 14.40
N PRO A 190 27.73 -34.77 14.62
CA PRO A 190 28.11 -35.66 13.53
C PRO A 190 26.88 -36.28 12.85
N GLY A 191 26.72 -36.03 11.55
CA GLY A 191 25.60 -36.56 10.74
C GLY A 191 24.47 -35.57 10.46
N ALA A 192 24.59 -34.31 10.89
CA ALA A 192 23.68 -33.22 10.52
C ALA A 192 23.67 -33.01 8.99
N THR A 193 22.49 -32.79 8.42
CA THR A 193 22.36 -32.40 7.01
C THR A 193 22.77 -30.94 6.84
N LEU A 194 23.09 -30.52 5.60
CA LEU A 194 23.42 -29.12 5.28
C LEU A 194 22.35 -28.14 5.82
N PHE A 195 21.09 -28.59 5.83
CA PHE A 195 19.96 -27.81 6.33
C PHE A 195 19.99 -27.64 7.86
N ASP A 196 20.35 -28.69 8.60
CA ASP A 196 20.48 -28.64 10.06
C ASP A 196 21.62 -27.69 10.48
N THR A 197 22.74 -27.72 9.75
CA THR A 197 23.87 -26.80 9.98
C THR A 197 23.51 -25.36 9.65
N LEU A 198 22.70 -25.11 8.62
CA LEU A 198 22.23 -23.76 8.27
C LEU A 198 21.27 -23.19 9.33
N ILE A 199 20.43 -24.04 9.94
CA ILE A 199 19.56 -23.63 11.05
C ILE A 199 20.40 -23.28 12.29
N GLU A 200 21.40 -24.09 12.64
CA GLU A 200 22.30 -23.77 13.76
C GLU A 200 23.12 -22.50 13.51
N ILE A 201 23.61 -22.27 12.29
CA ILE A 201 24.32 -21.02 11.95
C ILE A 201 23.37 -19.83 12.04
N ARG A 202 22.12 -19.96 11.57
CA ARG A 202 21.09 -18.93 11.71
C ARG A 202 20.85 -18.62 13.18
N ASP A 203 20.66 -19.64 14.01
CA ASP A 203 20.33 -19.50 15.42
C ASP A 203 21.53 -18.98 16.24
N ALA A 204 22.76 -19.38 15.90
CA ALA A 204 23.98 -18.85 16.49
C ALA A 204 24.24 -17.39 16.11
N ILE A 205 23.96 -16.99 14.85
CA ILE A 205 24.02 -15.59 14.42
C ILE A 205 22.96 -14.78 15.18
N ASN A 206 21.72 -15.27 15.26
CA ASN A 206 20.65 -14.58 15.96
C ASN A 206 20.93 -14.45 17.47
N SER A 207 21.51 -15.47 18.10
CA SER A 207 21.92 -15.45 19.52
C SER A 207 23.10 -14.51 19.77
N ALA A 208 24.12 -14.51 18.90
CA ALA A 208 25.29 -13.64 19.04
C ALA A 208 24.96 -12.15 18.80
N VAL A 209 23.97 -11.87 17.95
CA VAL A 209 23.43 -10.52 17.73
C VAL A 209 22.57 -10.07 18.92
N SER A 210 21.83 -11.00 19.55
CA SER A 210 21.08 -10.76 20.80
C SER A 210 21.97 -10.42 21.99
N ASP A 211 23.13 -11.06 22.13
CA ASP A 211 23.99 -10.88 23.32
C ASP A 211 24.90 -9.62 23.26
N ASN A 212 25.15 -9.07 22.07
CA ASN A 212 25.94 -7.85 21.89
C ASN A 212 25.11 -6.55 21.86
N ILE A 213 23.78 -6.65 21.90
CA ILE A 213 22.88 -5.50 21.97
C ILE A 213 21.99 -5.72 23.20
N ASN A 214 22.19 -4.94 24.25
CA ASN A 214 21.33 -4.94 25.46
C ASN A 214 19.93 -4.35 25.15
N GLY A 215 19.19 -4.99 24.24
CA GLY A 215 17.84 -4.62 23.84
C GLY A 215 17.10 -5.85 23.33
N ARG A 216 16.10 -6.30 24.10
CA ARG A 216 15.20 -7.41 23.75
C ARG A 216 14.61 -7.20 22.35
N ILE A 217 14.89 -8.11 21.42
CA ILE A 217 14.14 -8.21 20.16
C ILE A 217 12.86 -9.01 20.44
N TYR A 218 11.70 -8.37 20.26
CA TYR A 218 10.44 -9.06 20.06
C TYR A 218 10.40 -9.65 18.65
N ALA A 219 9.81 -10.83 18.53
CA ALA A 219 9.74 -11.69 17.34
C ALA A 219 9.74 -10.94 16.00
N VAL A 220 10.68 -11.32 15.13
CA VAL A 220 10.65 -10.98 13.71
C VAL A 220 9.55 -11.80 13.05
N ASP A 221 8.64 -11.09 12.41
CA ASP A 221 7.54 -11.56 11.58
C ASP A 221 8.04 -12.39 10.38
N ASP A 222 7.18 -13.29 9.91
CA ASP A 222 7.45 -14.48 9.11
C ASP A 222 7.72 -14.21 7.61
N SER A 223 8.37 -13.10 7.25
CA SER A 223 8.65 -12.74 5.85
C SER A 223 10.15 -12.78 5.51
N VAL A 224 10.67 -14.00 5.37
CA VAL A 224 11.90 -14.20 4.57
C VAL A 224 11.47 -14.31 3.11
N ASP A 225 11.64 -13.22 2.37
CA ASP A 225 11.61 -13.24 0.91
C ASP A 225 12.72 -14.15 0.38
N THR A 226 12.28 -15.21 -0.31
CA THR A 226 12.98 -16.22 -1.12
C THR A 226 14.51 -16.32 -1.02
N LEU A 227 14.97 -17.45 -0.45
CA LEU A 227 16.33 -17.95 -0.61
C LEU A 227 16.45 -18.66 -1.97
N SER A 228 16.92 -17.97 -3.02
CA SER A 228 17.12 -18.58 -4.34
C SER A 228 18.49 -19.28 -4.42
N LEU A 229 18.48 -20.60 -4.57
CA LEU A 229 19.68 -21.39 -4.87
C LEU A 229 19.92 -21.32 -6.38
N ILE A 230 21.08 -20.77 -6.78
CA ILE A 230 21.54 -20.77 -8.18
C ILE A 230 22.40 -22.02 -8.39
N PRO A 231 21.97 -23.04 -9.15
CA PRO A 231 22.87 -24.09 -9.59
C PRO A 231 23.65 -23.58 -10.80
N LEU A 232 24.84 -23.03 -10.57
CA LEU A 232 25.82 -22.88 -11.63
C LEU A 232 26.43 -24.26 -11.89
N THR A 233 26.19 -24.78 -13.09
CA THR A 233 26.92 -25.94 -13.57
C THR A 233 28.41 -25.58 -13.68
N GLN A 234 29.25 -26.43 -13.07
CA GLN A 234 30.72 -26.35 -12.90
C GLN A 234 31.26 -25.49 -11.73
N ASP A 235 31.57 -26.20 -10.63
CA ASP A 235 32.64 -25.97 -9.66
C ASP A 235 32.92 -24.54 -9.18
N VAL A 236 31.88 -23.78 -8.81
CA VAL A 236 31.98 -22.76 -7.73
C VAL A 236 30.60 -22.60 -7.09
N GLU A 237 30.35 -23.26 -5.95
CA GLU A 237 29.21 -22.92 -5.08
C GLU A 237 29.51 -21.58 -4.40
N THR A 238 29.11 -20.49 -5.05
CA THR A 238 29.03 -19.18 -4.41
C THR A 238 27.59 -18.98 -3.93
N ILE A 239 27.33 -19.17 -2.64
CA ILE A 239 26.08 -18.70 -2.04
C ILE A 239 26.20 -17.18 -1.95
N SER A 240 25.58 -16.48 -2.89
CA SER A 240 25.44 -15.02 -2.81
C SER A 240 24.18 -14.72 -2.01
N ILE A 241 24.35 -14.44 -0.72
CA ILE A 241 23.31 -13.79 0.07
C ILE A 241 23.40 -12.31 -0.27
N SER A 242 22.66 -11.85 -1.28
CA SER A 242 22.34 -10.43 -1.42
C SER A 242 21.30 -10.09 -0.36
N LYS A 243 21.76 -9.92 0.88
CA LYS A 243 20.93 -9.30 1.91
C LYS A 243 20.86 -7.82 1.56
N THR A 244 19.68 -7.37 1.14
CA THR A 244 19.50 -6.03 0.60
C THR A 244 19.73 -4.95 1.66
N ASP A 245 19.47 -5.20 2.95
CA ASP A 245 19.60 -4.16 3.99
C ASP A 245 19.85 -4.74 5.40
N ASN A 246 21.03 -5.30 5.71
CA ASN A 246 21.41 -5.60 7.09
C ASN A 246 22.40 -4.55 7.62
N VAL A 247 22.00 -3.88 8.70
CA VAL A 247 22.72 -2.77 9.35
C VAL A 247 23.96 -3.29 10.08
N THR A 248 25.10 -2.62 9.92
CA THR A 248 26.28 -2.81 10.79
C THR A 248 26.41 -1.76 11.89
N ASN A 249 25.75 -0.60 11.77
CA ASN A 249 25.73 0.44 12.80
C ASN A 249 24.33 1.04 12.98
N ASN A 250 23.71 0.75 14.12
CA ASN A 250 22.55 1.51 14.57
C ASN A 250 23.05 2.81 15.20
N PHE A 251 22.69 3.96 14.62
CA PHE A 251 22.60 5.18 15.39
C PHE A 251 21.30 5.11 16.18
N ASP A 252 21.36 4.50 17.35
CA ASP A 252 20.21 4.49 18.25
C ASP A 252 20.04 5.91 18.82
N ILE A 253 19.04 6.64 18.31
CA ILE A 253 18.61 7.95 18.83
C ILE A 253 17.76 7.75 20.10
N GLN A 254 17.90 6.62 20.81
CA GLN A 254 17.27 6.43 22.09
C GLN A 254 17.97 7.29 23.16
N ASN A 255 17.30 8.41 23.50
CA ASN A 255 17.55 9.26 24.67
C ASN A 255 18.86 10.05 24.73
N GLY A 256 19.62 10.18 23.64
CA GLY A 256 20.89 10.91 23.63
C GLY A 256 21.07 11.79 22.40
N ALA A 257 20.49 13.00 22.45
CA ALA A 257 20.91 14.22 21.74
C ALA A 257 21.91 14.06 20.56
N PHE A 258 21.40 14.10 19.32
CA PHE A 258 22.07 14.86 18.25
C PHE A 258 22.08 16.31 18.69
N GLY A 259 23.14 16.73 19.36
CA GLY A 259 23.31 18.07 19.90
C GLY A 259 22.32 18.39 21.01
N LEU A 260 22.82 18.57 22.23
CA LEU A 260 22.08 19.30 23.24
C LEU A 260 21.57 20.59 22.58
N ASN A 261 20.25 20.81 22.55
CA ASN A 261 19.69 22.15 22.50
C ASN A 261 20.10 22.85 23.82
N ARG A 262 21.39 23.22 23.90
CA ARG A 262 21.88 24.22 24.84
C ARG A 262 21.53 25.55 24.23
N VAL A 263 20.31 26.00 24.53
CA VAL A 263 19.92 27.40 24.48
C VAL A 263 21.01 28.17 25.25
N GLY A 264 21.94 28.78 24.51
CA GLY A 264 23.01 29.61 25.07
C GLY A 264 24.42 29.15 24.71
N VAL A 265 24.96 29.83 23.70
CA VAL A 265 26.39 30.14 23.46
C VAL A 265 27.29 28.99 22.98
N ALA A 266 27.80 29.20 21.76
CA ALA A 266 29.00 28.62 21.14
C ALA A 266 29.84 27.65 21.98
N SER A 267 29.85 26.36 21.62
CA SER A 267 31.06 25.53 21.56
C SER A 267 30.77 24.24 20.80
N THR A 268 31.58 24.02 19.76
CA THR A 268 31.70 22.88 18.84
C THR A 268 31.44 21.50 19.47
N PRO A 269 30.82 20.54 18.76
CA PRO A 269 30.81 19.16 19.23
C PRO A 269 32.23 18.64 19.37
N SER A 270 32.56 18.07 20.53
CA SER A 270 33.91 17.57 20.83
C SER A 270 34.20 16.19 20.25
N VAL A 271 33.29 15.62 19.46
CA VAL A 271 33.45 14.31 18.82
C VAL A 271 33.03 14.47 17.37
N LEU A 272 34.00 14.39 16.47
CA LEU A 272 33.78 14.33 15.04
C LEU A 272 33.21 12.96 14.69
N PHE A 273 32.11 12.92 13.95
CA PHE A 273 31.49 11.69 13.52
C PHE A 273 31.81 11.45 12.04
N PRO A 274 32.71 10.49 11.72
CA PRO A 274 32.92 10.13 10.32
C PRO A 274 31.62 9.54 9.78
N LEU A 275 31.14 10.08 8.66
CA LEU A 275 29.89 9.62 8.05
C LEU A 275 29.96 8.14 7.65
N PHE A 276 31.16 7.68 7.30
CA PHE A 276 31.45 6.29 6.98
C PHE A 276 32.55 5.76 7.90
N VAL A 277 32.37 4.55 8.44
CA VAL A 277 33.36 3.90 9.32
C VAL A 277 34.62 3.47 8.55
N SER A 278 34.50 3.30 7.23
CA SER A 278 35.61 2.96 6.34
C SER A 278 35.58 3.81 5.07
N SER A 279 36.58 3.64 4.20
CA SER A 279 36.62 4.32 2.89
C SER A 279 35.32 4.01 2.11
N PRO A 280 34.55 5.03 1.70
CA PRO A 280 33.26 4.86 1.05
C PRO A 280 33.36 4.01 -0.22
N LYS A 281 32.33 3.22 -0.49
CA LYS A 281 32.24 2.34 -1.66
C LYS A 281 30.95 2.59 -2.43
N ALA A 282 30.97 2.30 -3.72
CA ALA A 282 29.75 2.25 -4.52
C ALA A 282 28.79 1.22 -3.89
N GLY A 283 27.56 1.65 -3.64
CA GLY A 283 26.52 0.90 -2.94
C GLY A 283 26.39 1.22 -1.46
N ASP A 284 27.27 2.00 -0.84
CA ASP A 284 27.02 2.51 0.52
C ASP A 284 25.80 3.46 0.48
N ILE A 285 24.98 3.43 1.53
CA ILE A 285 23.72 4.18 1.63
C ILE A 285 23.64 4.91 2.96
N ILE A 286 23.15 6.15 2.93
CA ILE A 286 22.75 6.92 4.11
C ILE A 286 21.24 7.11 4.06
N TYR A 287 20.54 6.75 5.13
CA TYR A 287 19.12 6.96 5.30
C TYR A 287 18.86 8.08 6.31
N ILE A 288 17.87 8.91 6.02
CA ILE A 288 17.41 10.02 6.85
C ILE A 288 15.89 9.93 6.92
N ALA A 289 15.36 9.93 8.14
CA ALA A 289 13.94 9.71 8.40
C ALA A 289 13.34 10.78 9.30
N HIS A 290 12.05 11.02 9.08
CA HIS A 290 11.15 11.59 10.08
C HIS A 290 9.87 10.75 10.18
N GLN A 291 9.49 10.37 11.40
CA GLN A 291 8.33 9.48 11.65
C GLN A 291 7.00 10.09 11.17
N ASP A 292 6.82 11.40 11.37
CA ASP A 292 5.50 12.02 11.21
C ASP A 292 5.35 12.99 10.05
N ILE A 293 6.45 13.52 9.50
CA ILE A 293 6.40 14.63 8.54
C ILE A 293 7.28 14.33 7.33
N MET A 294 6.91 14.94 6.21
CA MET A 294 7.79 15.10 5.06
C MET A 294 8.48 16.47 5.14
N TRP A 295 9.61 16.63 4.45
CA TRP A 295 10.38 17.86 4.43
C TRP A 295 10.99 18.07 3.06
N ASP A 296 11.13 19.31 2.61
CA ASP A 296 11.63 19.64 1.26
C ASP A 296 13.15 19.91 1.20
N THR A 297 13.79 20.05 2.36
CA THR A 297 15.18 20.48 2.46
C THR A 297 15.91 19.79 3.60
N VAL A 298 17.09 19.25 3.29
CA VAL A 298 18.05 18.74 4.28
C VAL A 298 19.31 19.59 4.24
N GLU A 299 19.72 20.14 5.38
CA GLU A 299 20.97 20.87 5.52
C GLU A 299 22.04 19.98 6.17
N PHE A 300 23.21 19.94 5.55
CA PHE A 300 24.40 19.27 6.07
C PHE A 300 25.47 20.31 6.38
N ALA A 301 25.97 20.29 7.61
CA ALA A 301 27.23 20.93 7.95
C ALA A 301 28.28 19.85 8.16
N PHE A 302 29.38 19.94 7.40
CA PHE A 302 30.55 19.10 7.56
C PHE A 302 31.65 19.87 8.29
N ASP A 303 32.31 19.21 9.23
CA ASP A 303 33.53 19.72 9.86
C ASP A 303 34.75 19.52 8.94
N ALA A 304 34.81 18.37 8.27
CA ALA A 304 35.77 18.09 7.21
C ALA A 304 35.05 17.65 5.93
N SER A 305 35.31 18.37 4.84
CA SER A 305 34.81 18.04 3.51
C SER A 305 35.33 16.68 3.01
N GLY A 306 34.44 15.95 2.36
CA GLY A 306 34.77 14.76 1.60
C GLY A 306 35.23 15.10 0.19
N SER A 307 35.60 14.09 -0.58
CA SER A 307 35.88 14.19 -2.01
C SER A 307 35.76 12.81 -2.63
N GLY A 308 35.64 12.74 -3.96
CA GLY A 308 35.68 11.46 -4.67
C GLY A 308 34.48 10.56 -4.45
N ILE A 309 33.33 11.12 -4.07
CA ILE A 309 32.06 10.43 -3.87
C ILE A 309 31.05 11.07 -4.82
N GLU A 310 30.34 10.25 -5.58
CA GLU A 310 29.19 10.63 -6.38
C GLU A 310 28.04 9.69 -5.99
N GLY A 311 26.83 10.24 -5.85
CA GLY A 311 25.67 9.46 -5.47
C GLY A 311 24.37 10.09 -5.94
N VAL A 312 23.28 9.44 -5.53
CA VAL A 312 21.92 9.78 -5.94
C VAL A 312 21.03 9.85 -4.72
N TRP A 313 20.17 10.86 -4.69
CA TRP A 313 19.15 11.06 -3.67
C TRP A 313 17.87 10.36 -4.10
N GLU A 314 17.33 9.53 -3.21
CA GLU A 314 16.14 8.73 -3.47
C GLU A 314 15.16 8.85 -2.29
N TYR A 315 13.87 8.83 -2.58
CA TYR A 315 12.82 8.74 -1.58
C TYR A 315 12.07 7.41 -1.71
N PHE A 316 11.46 6.95 -0.63
CA PHE A 316 10.67 5.73 -0.66
C PHE A 316 9.27 6.02 -1.21
N ASP A 317 8.95 5.47 -2.38
CA ASP A 317 7.63 5.63 -3.01
C ASP A 317 6.70 4.46 -2.65
N GLY A 318 7.28 3.26 -2.52
CA GLY A 318 6.55 2.02 -2.25
C GLY A 318 5.62 1.55 -3.38
N THR A 319 5.38 2.39 -4.38
CA THR A 319 4.82 2.00 -5.67
C THR A 319 5.83 1.16 -6.44
N LEU A 320 5.30 0.21 -7.20
CA LEU A 320 6.07 -0.79 -7.95
C LEU A 320 5.54 -0.93 -9.38
N GLU A 321 4.70 0.02 -9.79
CA GLU A 321 3.94 0.01 -11.04
C GLU A 321 4.09 1.34 -11.77
N ASP A 322 5.34 1.78 -11.90
CA ASP A 322 5.63 3.19 -12.19
C ASP A 322 5.75 3.43 -13.70
N ALA A 323 6.24 2.44 -14.44
CA ALA A 323 6.53 2.59 -15.85
C ALA A 323 6.47 1.28 -16.65
N LYS A 324 6.64 1.43 -17.96
CA LYS A 324 6.92 0.33 -18.89
C LYS A 324 8.42 0.36 -19.21
N PRO A 325 9.05 -0.79 -19.48
CA PRO A 325 10.42 -0.80 -19.98
C PRO A 325 10.49 -0.10 -21.34
N ASP A 326 11.66 0.44 -21.71
CA ASP A 326 11.87 1.06 -23.02
C ASP A 326 11.91 0.04 -24.14
N THR A 327 12.54 -1.11 -23.86
CA THR A 327 12.60 -2.26 -24.76
C THR A 327 12.69 -3.55 -23.95
N VAL A 328 12.20 -4.65 -24.53
CA VAL A 328 12.35 -6.00 -23.98
C VAL A 328 13.08 -6.88 -24.99
N THR A 329 14.23 -7.42 -24.61
CA THR A 329 15.04 -8.30 -25.45
C THR A 329 15.03 -9.72 -24.90
N ASN A 330 14.66 -10.69 -25.73
CA ASN A 330 14.74 -12.11 -25.39
C ASN A 330 16.17 -12.64 -25.61
N LEU A 331 16.85 -13.04 -24.54
CA LEU A 331 18.20 -13.60 -24.55
C LEU A 331 18.24 -15.14 -24.58
N GLY A 332 17.09 -15.78 -24.76
CA GLY A 332 16.94 -17.24 -24.74
C GLY A 332 16.35 -17.74 -23.43
N SER A 333 17.19 -17.90 -22.40
CA SER A 333 16.74 -18.35 -21.06
C SER A 333 16.21 -17.21 -20.18
N ASN A 334 16.58 -15.97 -20.52
CA ASN A 334 16.35 -14.78 -19.71
C ASN A 334 15.83 -13.64 -20.60
N LEU A 335 15.28 -12.61 -19.97
CA LEU A 335 14.87 -11.36 -20.59
C LEU A 335 15.79 -10.23 -20.13
N GLU A 336 16.12 -9.34 -21.05
CA GLU A 336 16.77 -8.06 -20.75
C GLU A 336 15.76 -6.94 -20.95
N PHE A 337 15.65 -6.07 -19.96
CA PHE A 337 14.77 -4.91 -19.99
C PHE A 337 15.62 -3.65 -19.94
N ASP A 338 15.39 -2.75 -20.88
CA ASP A 338 15.95 -1.40 -20.86
C ASP A 338 15.04 -0.50 -20.01
N LEU A 339 15.65 0.20 -19.06
CA LEU A 339 14.99 1.01 -18.03
C LEU A 339 15.51 2.45 -18.05
N THR A 340 16.12 2.88 -19.15
CA THR A 340 16.77 4.19 -19.25
C THR A 340 15.77 5.35 -19.07
N THR A 341 14.53 5.23 -19.54
CA THR A 341 13.48 6.23 -19.25
C THR A 341 13.07 6.23 -17.79
N LEU A 342 13.00 5.07 -17.13
CA LEU A 342 12.62 4.96 -15.71
C LEU A 342 13.72 5.50 -14.78
N LEU A 343 14.99 5.17 -15.06
CA LEU A 343 16.12 5.45 -14.18
C LEU A 343 16.98 6.65 -14.63
N GLY A 344 16.74 7.18 -15.83
CA GLY A 344 17.57 8.21 -16.47
C GLY A 344 18.77 7.65 -17.25
N ASP A 345 19.48 8.56 -17.92
CA ASP A 345 20.64 8.26 -18.77
C ASP A 345 21.96 8.04 -18.00
N GLU A 346 21.97 8.42 -16.72
CA GLU A 346 23.14 8.34 -15.86
C GLU A 346 23.29 6.96 -15.21
N ASP A 347 24.48 6.66 -14.68
CA ASP A 347 24.74 5.36 -14.04
C ASP A 347 23.90 5.19 -12.77
N ARG A 348 22.88 4.33 -12.83
CA ARG A 348 22.03 3.95 -11.70
C ARG A 348 22.20 2.49 -11.32
N ARG A 349 23.39 1.92 -11.50
CA ARG A 349 23.68 0.56 -11.01
C ARG A 349 23.28 0.39 -9.55
N SER A 350 22.93 -0.83 -9.16
CA SER A 350 22.52 -1.16 -7.80
C SER A 350 21.12 -0.66 -7.39
N THR A 351 20.34 -0.09 -8.30
CA THR A 351 18.92 0.19 -8.04
C THR A 351 18.14 -1.12 -8.05
N VAL A 352 17.29 -1.31 -7.04
CA VAL A 352 16.40 -2.48 -6.95
C VAL A 352 15.14 -2.19 -7.74
N VAL A 353 14.88 -3.00 -8.76
CA VAL A 353 13.74 -2.86 -9.68
C VAL A 353 12.89 -4.12 -9.60
N ARG A 354 11.56 -3.95 -9.55
CA ARG A 354 10.62 -5.06 -9.76
C ARG A 354 10.17 -5.03 -11.22
N VAL A 355 10.13 -6.21 -11.84
CA VAL A 355 9.47 -6.41 -13.13
C VAL A 355 8.32 -7.38 -12.96
N VAL A 356 7.14 -7.03 -13.47
CA VAL A 356 5.90 -7.81 -13.38
C VAL A 356 5.36 -8.06 -14.79
N LEU A 357 4.98 -9.30 -15.08
CA LEU A 357 4.25 -9.66 -16.29
C LEU A 357 2.76 -9.37 -16.09
N SER A 358 2.22 -8.39 -16.80
CA SER A 358 0.84 -7.90 -16.60
C SER A 358 -0.23 -8.98 -16.78
N ALA A 359 0.01 -9.96 -17.65
CA ALA A 359 -0.96 -11.01 -17.96
C ALA A 359 -1.16 -12.02 -16.81
N THR A 360 -0.13 -12.27 -15.99
CA THR A 360 -0.15 -13.32 -14.96
C THR A 360 0.14 -12.80 -13.55
N GLY A 361 0.68 -11.59 -13.42
CA GLY A 361 1.20 -11.07 -12.16
C GLY A 361 2.53 -11.70 -11.72
N ALA A 362 3.14 -12.58 -12.53
CA ALA A 362 4.44 -13.16 -12.21
C ALA A 362 5.51 -12.07 -12.19
N PHE A 363 6.37 -12.06 -11.18
CA PHE A 363 7.35 -11.00 -10.98
C PHE A 363 8.73 -11.50 -10.55
N GLU A 364 9.73 -10.68 -10.79
CA GLU A 364 11.08 -10.82 -10.23
C GLU A 364 11.55 -9.47 -9.68
N VAL A 365 12.35 -9.51 -8.61
CA VAL A 365 13.04 -8.34 -8.06
C VAL A 365 14.51 -8.48 -8.38
N LEU A 366 15.05 -7.50 -9.10
CA LEU A 366 16.36 -7.56 -9.73
C LEU A 366 17.13 -6.27 -9.44
N VAL A 367 18.43 -6.31 -9.67
CA VAL A 367 19.31 -5.16 -9.47
C VAL A 367 19.76 -4.63 -10.83
N SER A 368 19.62 -3.32 -11.04
CA SER A 368 20.01 -2.65 -12.27
C SER A 368 21.52 -2.73 -12.53
N GLN A 369 21.87 -2.79 -13.81
CA GLN A 369 23.22 -2.73 -14.35
C GLN A 369 23.32 -1.56 -15.33
N PHE A 370 24.47 -0.89 -15.37
CA PHE A 370 24.73 0.15 -16.35
C PHE A 370 25.66 -0.37 -17.45
N VAL A 371 25.11 -0.66 -18.63
CA VAL A 371 25.83 -1.31 -19.74
C VAL A 371 25.58 -0.55 -21.03
N GLY A 372 26.66 -0.13 -21.70
CA GLY A 372 26.55 0.55 -22.99
C GLY A 372 25.82 1.90 -22.94
N GLY A 373 25.84 2.58 -21.79
CA GLY A 373 25.13 3.85 -21.59
C GLY A 373 23.63 3.69 -21.29
N LYS A 374 23.20 2.48 -20.90
CA LYS A 374 21.80 2.17 -20.57
C LYS A 374 21.69 1.54 -19.19
N ASN A 375 20.61 1.87 -18.48
CA ASN A 375 20.23 1.16 -17.28
C ASN A 375 19.39 -0.06 -17.69
N ILE A 376 19.87 -1.26 -17.40
CA ILE A 376 19.21 -2.51 -17.75
C ILE A 376 19.01 -3.42 -16.54
N ILE A 377 18.01 -4.30 -16.62
CA ILE A 377 17.92 -5.48 -15.75
C ILE A 377 17.86 -6.74 -16.61
N ARG A 378 18.38 -7.85 -16.07
CA ARG A 378 18.29 -9.16 -16.69
C ARG A 378 17.58 -10.10 -15.73
N SER A 379 16.46 -10.67 -16.17
CA SER A 379 15.72 -11.64 -15.37
C SER A 379 16.52 -12.94 -15.20
N ASN A 380 16.16 -13.72 -14.19
CA ASN A 380 16.69 -15.05 -13.92
C ASN A 380 15.96 -16.13 -14.72
N GLY A 381 14.75 -15.83 -15.22
CA GLY A 381 14.00 -16.70 -16.12
C GLY A 381 13.05 -15.92 -17.02
N LEU A 382 12.01 -16.59 -17.53
CA LEU A 382 11.04 -16.00 -18.47
C LEU A 382 9.76 -15.50 -17.78
N LEU A 383 9.78 -15.23 -16.46
CA LEU A 383 8.62 -14.80 -15.67
C LEU A 383 7.40 -15.74 -15.84
N GLY A 384 7.65 -17.05 -15.91
CA GLY A 384 6.61 -18.08 -16.08
C GLY A 384 6.04 -18.21 -17.50
N GLN A 385 6.60 -17.53 -18.50
CA GLN A 385 6.11 -17.59 -19.87
C GLN A 385 6.57 -18.86 -20.61
N SER A 386 5.66 -19.48 -21.35
CA SER A 386 5.96 -20.54 -22.31
C SER A 386 6.25 -19.99 -23.71
N VAL A 387 5.67 -18.83 -24.05
CA VAL A 387 5.96 -18.04 -25.25
C VAL A 387 6.31 -16.63 -24.77
N VAL A 388 7.55 -16.24 -24.98
CA VAL A 388 8.09 -14.96 -24.49
C VAL A 388 7.48 -13.79 -25.26
N SER A 389 6.92 -12.82 -24.53
CA SER A 389 6.58 -11.51 -25.08
C SER A 389 7.83 -10.63 -25.19
N ILE A 390 7.96 -9.90 -26.29
CA ILE A 390 8.93 -8.80 -26.45
C ILE A 390 8.22 -7.43 -26.50
N ASP A 391 6.89 -7.42 -26.35
CA ASP A 391 6.10 -6.21 -26.28
C ASP A 391 6.27 -5.57 -24.90
N GLU A 392 6.75 -4.33 -24.85
CA GLU A 392 6.95 -3.59 -23.61
C GLU A 392 5.64 -3.43 -22.84
N GLN A 393 4.49 -3.38 -23.53
CA GLN A 393 3.16 -3.25 -22.91
C GLN A 393 2.75 -4.48 -22.10
N ALA A 394 3.42 -5.62 -22.29
CA ALA A 394 3.17 -6.83 -21.51
C ALA A 394 3.77 -6.76 -20.09
N TYR A 395 4.62 -5.77 -19.82
CA TYR A 395 5.38 -5.67 -18.59
C TYR A 395 5.15 -4.34 -17.89
N VAL A 396 5.21 -4.40 -16.58
CA VAL A 396 5.26 -3.24 -15.70
C VAL A 396 6.56 -3.32 -14.91
N VAL A 397 7.26 -2.20 -14.84
CA VAL A 397 8.51 -2.04 -14.10
C VAL A 397 8.35 -0.90 -13.11
N GLY A 398 8.94 -1.06 -11.93
CA GLY A 398 8.88 -0.02 -10.90
C GLY A 398 10.02 -0.14 -9.91
N THR A 399 10.26 0.96 -9.23
CA THR A 399 11.31 1.08 -8.21
C THR A 399 10.72 1.51 -6.90
N ILE A 400 11.06 0.77 -5.84
CA ILE A 400 10.63 1.09 -4.49
C ILE A 400 11.22 2.43 -4.02
N TRP A 401 12.42 2.74 -4.51
CA TRP A 401 13.18 3.95 -4.23
C TRP A 401 13.32 4.75 -5.51
N ASN A 402 12.64 5.90 -5.55
CA ASN A 402 12.60 6.78 -6.71
C ASN A 402 13.58 7.94 -6.53
N GLU A 403 14.23 8.35 -7.62
CA GLU A 403 15.14 9.51 -7.60
C GLU A 403 14.35 10.79 -7.30
N VAL A 404 14.90 11.64 -6.45
CA VAL A 404 14.31 12.93 -6.11
C VAL A 404 14.38 13.86 -7.34
N SER A 405 13.23 14.23 -7.89
CA SER A 405 13.15 15.16 -9.02
C SER A 405 13.47 16.59 -8.63
N GLN A 406 13.98 17.40 -9.56
CA GLN A 406 14.27 18.84 -9.37
C GLN A 406 15.20 19.12 -8.18
N LEU A 407 16.10 18.19 -7.89
CA LEU A 407 17.08 18.28 -6.83
C LEU A 407 18.08 19.43 -7.05
N ASP A 408 18.22 20.29 -6.04
CA ASP A 408 19.35 21.21 -5.88
C ASP A 408 20.26 20.71 -4.76
N ASP A 409 21.38 20.08 -5.14
CA ASP A 409 22.36 19.53 -4.19
C ASP A 409 23.55 20.47 -3.98
N GLY A 410 23.39 21.40 -3.04
CA GLY A 410 24.46 22.29 -2.58
C GLY A 410 25.59 21.57 -1.82
N THR A 411 25.40 20.31 -1.40
CA THR A 411 26.44 19.50 -0.74
C THR A 411 27.42 18.85 -1.72
N ASN A 412 27.12 18.92 -3.02
CA ASN A 412 27.90 18.31 -4.09
C ASN A 412 28.17 16.81 -3.78
N SER A 413 27.11 16.00 -3.67
CA SER A 413 27.19 14.57 -3.31
C SER A 413 27.82 14.32 -1.93
N LEU A 414 27.40 15.08 -0.92
CA LEU A 414 27.89 14.99 0.47
C LEU A 414 29.41 15.21 0.62
N THR A 415 30.01 16.00 -0.29
CA THR A 415 31.44 16.34 -0.23
C THR A 415 31.71 17.66 0.50
N GLN A 416 30.72 18.54 0.61
CA GLN A 416 30.85 19.83 1.30
C GLN A 416 29.57 20.22 2.05
N SER A 417 29.68 21.18 2.97
CA SER A 417 28.52 21.75 3.65
C SER A 417 27.61 22.43 2.65
N GLY A 418 26.30 22.24 2.83
CA GLY A 418 25.31 22.74 1.91
C GLY A 418 23.91 22.25 2.24
N LYS A 419 22.98 22.63 1.40
CA LYS A 419 21.58 22.18 1.47
C LYS A 419 21.28 21.28 0.30
N VAL A 420 20.44 20.30 0.54
CA VAL A 420 19.81 19.46 -0.46
C VAL A 420 18.34 19.83 -0.46
N SER A 421 17.90 20.54 -1.48
CA SER A 421 16.52 21.01 -1.63
C SER A 421 15.84 20.32 -2.80
N PHE A 422 14.55 20.06 -2.67
CA PHE A 422 13.74 19.39 -3.67
C PHE A 422 12.27 19.78 -3.52
N ASP A 423 11.47 19.55 -4.55
CA ASP A 423 10.09 20.03 -4.58
C ASP A 423 9.14 19.07 -3.83
N LEU A 424 8.33 19.64 -2.94
CA LEU A 424 7.16 19.04 -2.30
C LEU A 424 6.02 20.08 -2.27
N PRO A 425 4.73 19.68 -2.21
CA PRO A 425 4.23 18.31 -2.05
C PRO A 425 4.19 17.48 -3.33
N GLN A 426 4.09 16.18 -3.10
CA GLN A 426 3.90 15.12 -4.08
C GLN A 426 2.86 15.46 -5.17
N ASN A 427 3.20 15.17 -6.43
CA ASN A 427 2.21 15.07 -7.50
C ASN A 427 1.63 13.64 -7.54
N GLN A 428 0.62 13.39 -8.40
CA GLN A 428 -0.02 12.07 -8.53
C GLN A 428 0.94 10.91 -8.84
N THR A 429 2.17 11.20 -9.26
CA THR A 429 3.18 10.21 -9.65
C THR A 429 4.31 10.03 -8.62
N GLN A 430 4.31 10.78 -7.52
CA GLN A 430 5.36 10.66 -6.49
C GLN A 430 4.69 10.40 -5.15
N ASN A 431 4.76 9.18 -4.62
CA ASN A 431 4.06 8.85 -3.37
C ASN A 431 5.06 8.61 -2.24
N TRP A 432 5.63 9.66 -1.63
CA TRP A 432 6.55 9.52 -0.49
C TRP A 432 5.83 8.97 0.76
N ILE A 433 5.67 7.65 0.80
CA ILE A 433 4.99 6.93 1.87
C ILE A 433 5.95 6.49 2.97
N LYS A 434 5.39 6.06 4.09
CA LYS A 434 6.18 5.51 5.20
C LYS A 434 6.59 4.07 4.90
N THR A 435 7.78 3.70 5.37
CA THR A 435 8.23 2.30 5.43
C THR A 435 9.03 2.05 6.69
N SER A 436 9.20 0.78 7.03
CA SER A 436 10.01 0.37 8.17
C SER A 436 11.44 0.03 7.73
N ILE A 437 12.41 0.82 8.19
CA ILE A 437 13.83 0.48 8.08
C ILE A 437 14.37 0.38 9.49
N ASN A 438 14.95 -0.78 9.82
CA ASN A 438 15.54 -1.03 11.14
C ASN A 438 14.57 -0.72 12.30
N ALA A 439 13.35 -1.28 12.22
CA ALA A 439 12.26 -1.10 13.18
C ALA A 439 11.75 0.36 13.38
N THR A 440 12.18 1.29 12.53
CA THR A 440 11.66 2.66 12.51
C THR A 440 10.74 2.83 11.32
N GLU A 441 9.45 3.08 11.56
CA GLU A 441 8.49 3.43 10.52
C GLU A 441 8.50 4.96 10.30
N ALA A 442 8.87 5.42 9.11
CA ALA A 442 9.06 6.84 8.84
C ALA A 442 8.95 7.18 7.35
N HIS A 443 8.86 8.46 7.02
CA HIS A 443 9.19 8.96 5.68
C HIS A 443 10.70 8.95 5.51
N TRP A 444 11.19 8.33 4.46
CA TRP A 444 12.63 8.13 4.25
C TRP A 444 13.15 8.85 3.02
N LEU A 445 14.23 9.59 3.22
CA LEU A 445 15.14 10.05 2.18
C LEU A 445 16.44 9.27 2.32
N ARG A 446 17.04 8.86 1.21
CA ARG A 446 18.36 8.22 1.22
C ARG A 446 19.30 8.79 0.20
N PHE A 447 20.60 8.77 0.52
CA PHE A 447 21.68 9.02 -0.43
C PHE A 447 22.44 7.73 -0.66
N ARG A 448 22.51 7.30 -1.92
CA ARG A 448 23.20 6.08 -2.32
C ARG A 448 24.41 6.41 -3.17
N ILE A 449 25.58 5.93 -2.78
CA ILE A 449 26.81 6.14 -3.54
C ILE A 449 26.79 5.29 -4.81
N THR A 450 26.90 5.92 -5.98
CA THR A 450 26.94 5.21 -7.27
C THR A 450 28.37 5.05 -7.76
N LYS A 451 29.25 6.03 -7.47
CA LYS A 451 30.63 6.04 -7.94
C LYS A 451 31.58 6.63 -6.89
N VAL A 452 32.79 6.06 -6.86
CA VAL A 452 33.85 6.40 -5.93
C VAL A 452 35.17 6.56 -6.67
N ALA A 453 35.87 7.66 -6.45
CA ALA A 453 37.17 7.96 -7.05
C ALA A 453 38.11 8.63 -6.03
N ALA A 454 38.98 7.84 -5.39
CA ALA A 454 39.92 8.28 -4.34
C ALA A 454 39.21 9.04 -3.19
N PRO A 455 38.27 8.38 -2.47
CA PRO A 455 37.38 9.09 -1.57
C PRO A 455 38.10 9.55 -0.30
N THR A 456 37.82 10.77 0.13
CA THR A 456 38.10 11.22 1.50
C THR A 456 36.82 11.18 2.31
N ILE A 457 36.88 10.66 3.54
CA ILE A 457 35.70 10.48 4.39
C ILE A 457 35.26 11.86 4.90
N PRO A 458 34.04 12.32 4.57
CA PRO A 458 33.50 13.52 5.19
C PRO A 458 33.17 13.27 6.68
N SER A 459 33.40 14.26 7.53
CA SER A 459 32.92 14.26 8.92
C SER A 459 31.74 15.21 9.05
N VAL A 460 30.60 14.68 9.46
CA VAL A 460 29.37 15.47 9.63
C VAL A 460 29.38 16.11 11.02
N ASP A 461 29.16 17.41 11.05
CA ASP A 461 28.93 18.21 12.24
C ASP A 461 27.43 18.23 12.59
N LEU A 462 26.58 18.48 11.58
CA LEU A 462 25.15 18.72 11.77
C LEU A 462 24.32 18.26 10.56
N ILE A 463 23.14 17.68 10.86
CA ILE A 463 22.09 17.38 9.88
C ILE A 463 20.79 18.00 10.37
N ARG A 464 20.12 18.77 9.52
CA ARG A 464 18.89 19.50 9.84
C ARG A 464 17.83 19.33 8.75
N ILE A 465 16.58 19.21 9.15
CA ILE A 465 15.41 19.10 8.25
C ILE A 465 14.43 20.27 8.42
N ASP A 466 14.83 21.27 9.21
CA ASP A 466 14.00 22.41 9.63
C ASP A 466 14.39 23.70 8.90
N SER A 467 15.16 23.57 7.82
CA SER A 467 15.69 24.68 7.04
C SER A 467 14.84 25.05 5.81
N GLY A 468 13.79 24.26 5.53
CA GLY A 468 12.78 24.46 4.49
C GLY A 468 11.37 24.11 4.98
N SER A 469 10.42 23.88 4.07
CA SER A 469 9.03 23.56 4.41
C SER A 469 8.86 22.12 4.89
N GLN A 470 7.91 21.93 5.79
CA GLN A 470 7.58 20.66 6.42
C GLN A 470 6.09 20.38 6.23
N PHE A 471 5.75 19.13 5.90
CA PHE A 471 4.40 18.75 5.50
C PHE A 471 3.89 17.56 6.32
N LEU A 472 2.61 17.59 6.66
CA LEU A 472 1.89 16.49 7.33
C LEU A 472 0.76 16.01 6.42
N LEU A 473 0.69 14.71 6.17
CA LEU A 473 -0.45 14.07 5.51
C LEU A 473 -1.50 13.69 6.55
N VAL A 474 -2.74 14.13 6.35
CA VAL A 474 -3.86 13.89 7.25
C VAL A 474 -5.01 13.25 6.48
N PRO A 475 -5.35 11.97 6.73
CA PRO A 475 -6.56 11.37 6.16
C PRO A 475 -7.80 12.03 6.76
N ILE A 476 -8.66 12.54 5.89
CA ILE A 476 -9.93 13.17 6.23
C ILE A 476 -11.08 12.43 5.58
N VAL A 477 -12.18 12.28 6.32
CA VAL A 477 -13.38 11.57 5.86
C VAL A 477 -14.54 12.54 5.82
N GLN A 478 -15.34 12.49 4.77
CA GLN A 478 -16.52 13.34 4.64
C GLN A 478 -17.44 13.09 5.83
N GLY A 479 -17.67 14.15 6.61
CA GLY A 479 -18.53 14.10 7.80
C GLY A 479 -19.93 13.70 7.38
N GLN A 480 -20.56 12.80 8.15
CA GLN A 480 -21.87 12.27 7.83
C GLN A 480 -22.90 13.41 7.75
N THR A 481 -23.59 13.56 6.61
CA THR A 481 -24.79 14.41 6.52
C THR A 481 -25.87 13.81 7.43
N VAL A 482 -26.11 14.44 8.59
CA VAL A 482 -27.05 13.96 9.64
C VAL A 482 -28.52 14.28 9.31
N ALA A 483 -28.91 14.23 8.04
CA ALA A 483 -30.32 14.22 7.69
C ALA A 483 -30.76 12.75 7.63
N GLU A 484 -31.81 12.40 8.36
CA GLU A 484 -32.50 11.12 8.14
C GLU A 484 -32.93 11.07 6.67
N ASP A 485 -32.26 10.28 5.85
CA ASP A 485 -32.67 10.02 4.47
C ASP A 485 -34.06 9.34 4.52
N PRO A 486 -35.15 10.01 4.10
CA PRO A 486 -36.40 9.31 3.92
C PRO A 486 -36.21 8.29 2.80
N LEU A 487 -36.14 7.02 3.18
CA LEU A 487 -36.14 5.82 2.34
C LEU A 487 -36.48 6.07 0.86
N GLY A 488 -35.45 6.06 0.00
CA GLY A 488 -35.60 6.07 -1.46
C GLY A 488 -35.36 7.43 -2.14
N SER A 489 -34.79 8.41 -1.45
CA SER A 489 -34.54 9.74 -2.04
C SER A 489 -33.13 9.90 -2.68
N SER A 490 -32.19 9.00 -2.37
CA SER A 490 -30.88 9.00 -3.02
C SER A 490 -30.92 8.41 -4.44
N ASN A 491 -30.37 9.14 -5.40
CA ASN A 491 -30.18 8.70 -6.79
C ASN A 491 -28.71 8.35 -7.10
N GLY A 492 -27.83 8.41 -6.09
CA GLY A 492 -26.40 8.11 -6.23
C GLY A 492 -25.58 9.15 -7.00
N GLY A 493 -26.11 10.34 -7.25
CA GLY A 493 -25.36 11.45 -7.86
C GLY A 493 -24.53 12.25 -6.83
N PRO A 494 -23.43 12.89 -7.24
CA PRO A 494 -22.72 13.86 -6.40
C PRO A 494 -23.63 15.07 -6.05
N ASN A 495 -23.48 15.62 -4.84
CA ASN A 495 -24.21 16.78 -4.29
C ASN A 495 -25.72 16.61 -4.04
N GLN A 496 -26.17 15.46 -3.53
CA GLN A 496 -27.54 15.37 -3.03
C GLN A 496 -27.66 15.96 -1.61
N GLU A 497 -28.46 17.02 -1.47
CA GLU A 497 -28.89 17.55 -0.18
C GLU A 497 -30.25 16.94 0.22
N PHE A 498 -30.32 16.35 1.41
CA PHE A 498 -31.55 15.86 2.02
C PHE A 498 -31.99 16.90 3.07
N ASN A 499 -33.10 17.58 2.81
CA ASN A 499 -33.75 18.50 3.77
C ASN A 499 -34.73 17.77 4.67
#